data_AF-A0A1E1KIM2-F1
#
_entry.id   AF-A0A1E1KIM2-F1
#
_cell.length_a   1.000
_cell.length_b   1.000
_cell.length_c   1.000
_cell.angle_alpha   90.00
_cell.angle_beta   90.00
_cell.angle_gamma   90.00
#
_symmetry.space_group_name_H-M   'P 1'
#
loop_
_entity.id
_entity.type
_entity.pdbx_description
1 polymer ?
#
loop_
_entity_poly.entity_id
_entity_poly.type
_entity_poly.pdbx_seq_one_letter_code
_entity_poly.pdbx_strand_id
1 'polypeptide(L)'
;MRYLSTLLLAVHVVASLYPHLNERHAAASCGLPSSYAPSTTDAKLPDPFTFLNGTKITSKSQWPCRQQEISALMQKYELGDLPPKPQRVAASFSGGALKVTITDGGKSITVSAKITVPSSGKAPYPAIIVIGGSSLPIPAGVATISFENDKMAAQSNSASHGTGLFFDLYGKTVTGHYHETR
;
A
#
# COMPACT_ATOMS: atom_id res chain seq x y z
N MET A 1 38.31 33.40 11.44
CA MET A 1 37.32 32.61 10.68
C MET A 1 37.49 31.14 11.03
N ARG A 2 36.55 30.54 11.76
CA ARG A 2 36.53 29.10 12.06
C ARG A 2 35.32 28.51 11.35
N TYR A 3 35.54 27.73 10.31
CA TYR A 3 34.46 27.01 9.61
C TYR A 3 34.11 25.77 10.42
N LEU A 4 32.90 25.78 11.00
CA LEU A 4 32.28 24.63 11.65
C LEU A 4 31.77 23.70 10.55
N SER A 5 32.48 22.60 10.30
CA SER A 5 32.04 21.56 9.37
C SER A 5 30.96 20.72 10.06
N THR A 6 29.70 20.94 9.68
CA THR A 6 28.55 20.13 10.10
C THR A 6 28.56 18.81 9.35
N LEU A 7 28.91 17.74 10.06
CA LEU A 7 28.86 16.36 9.56
C LEU A 7 27.39 15.93 9.45
N LEU A 8 26.86 15.89 8.23
CA LEU A 8 25.51 15.39 7.94
C LEU A 8 25.53 13.85 7.99
N LEU A 9 25.09 13.25 9.09
CA LEU A 9 24.89 11.80 9.20
C LEU A 9 23.67 11.38 8.38
N ALA A 10 23.89 11.02 7.12
CA ALA A 10 22.91 10.33 6.30
C ALA A 10 22.80 8.87 6.78
N VAL A 11 21.91 8.61 7.73
CA VAL A 11 21.51 7.25 8.11
C VAL A 11 20.81 6.63 6.90
N HIS A 12 21.53 5.76 6.20
CA HIS A 12 20.94 4.91 5.16
C HIS A 12 20.04 3.90 5.88
N VAL A 13 18.73 4.12 5.80
CA VAL A 13 17.75 3.12 6.23
C VAL A 13 17.94 1.90 5.34
N VAL A 14 18.58 0.86 5.86
CA VAL A 14 18.68 -0.44 5.21
C VAL A 14 17.28 -1.07 5.27
N ALA A 15 16.51 -0.85 4.21
CA ALA A 15 15.22 -1.48 4.03
C ALA A 15 15.40 -2.92 3.52
N SER A 16 15.70 -3.88 4.40
CA SER A 16 15.40 -5.29 4.15
C SER A 16 15.53 -6.16 5.40
N LEU A 17 14.54 -6.09 6.30
CA LEU A 17 14.31 -7.15 7.30
C LEU A 17 13.07 -8.02 6.98
N TYR A 18 12.43 -7.83 5.83
CA TYR A 18 11.19 -8.54 5.48
C TYR A 18 11.21 -9.07 4.04
N PRO A 19 11.89 -10.20 3.77
CA PRO A 19 11.89 -10.84 2.44
C PRO A 19 10.46 -11.16 1.94
N HIS A 20 9.51 -11.41 2.84
CA HIS A 20 8.11 -11.72 2.51
C HIS A 20 7.30 -10.55 1.91
N LEU A 21 7.72 -9.30 2.11
CA LEU A 21 7.02 -8.15 1.50
C LEU A 21 7.31 -8.05 0.00
N ASN A 22 8.49 -8.51 -0.44
CA ASN A 22 8.83 -8.58 -1.86
C ASN A 22 8.16 -9.76 -2.56
N GLU A 23 7.95 -10.89 -1.86
CA GLU A 23 7.22 -12.07 -2.41
C GLU A 23 5.76 -11.74 -2.77
N ARG A 24 5.09 -10.84 -2.05
CA ARG A 24 3.72 -10.42 -2.37
C ARG A 24 3.61 -9.57 -3.63
N HIS A 25 4.68 -8.85 -4.00
CA HIS A 25 4.69 -7.91 -5.13
C HIS A 25 5.45 -8.43 -6.35
N ALA A 26 6.11 -9.59 -6.24
CA ALA A 26 6.76 -10.23 -7.38
C ALA A 26 5.69 -10.80 -8.32
N ALA A 27 5.43 -10.10 -9.42
CA ALA A 27 4.70 -10.63 -10.55
C ALA A 27 5.48 -11.80 -11.18
N ALA A 28 4.79 -12.93 -11.35
CA ALA A 28 5.00 -13.98 -12.36
C ALA A 28 5.16 -15.41 -11.81
N SER A 29 4.03 -16.12 -11.69
CA SER A 29 3.84 -17.52 -12.11
C SER A 29 2.39 -18.00 -11.93
N CYS A 30 1.60 -17.31 -11.10
CA CYS A 30 0.23 -17.70 -10.71
C CYS A 30 -0.83 -16.61 -11.03
N GLY A 31 -0.59 -15.81 -12.06
CA GLY A 31 -1.41 -14.64 -12.40
C GLY A 31 -2.78 -14.97 -13.01
N LEU A 32 -3.62 -13.95 -13.14
CA LEU A 32 -4.95 -14.03 -13.73
C LEU A 32 -4.87 -14.30 -15.24
N PRO A 33 -5.45 -15.39 -15.77
CA PRO A 33 -5.58 -15.57 -17.21
C PRO A 33 -6.34 -14.39 -17.82
N SER A 34 -5.85 -13.83 -18.93
CA SER A 34 -6.49 -12.69 -19.60
C SER A 34 -7.94 -12.96 -19.98
N SER A 35 -8.26 -14.22 -20.28
CA SER A 35 -9.59 -14.73 -20.62
C SER A 35 -10.47 -15.06 -19.41
N TYR A 36 -9.98 -14.96 -18.18
CA TYR A 36 -10.79 -15.26 -17.01
C TYR A 36 -11.93 -14.24 -16.88
N ALA A 37 -13.14 -14.76 -16.76
CA ALA A 37 -14.35 -14.05 -16.40
C ALA A 37 -15.04 -14.81 -15.27
N PRO A 38 -15.42 -14.14 -14.16
CA PRO A 38 -16.17 -14.78 -13.10
C PRO A 38 -17.56 -15.17 -13.60
N SER A 39 -18.09 -16.26 -13.05
CA SER A 39 -19.50 -16.61 -13.27
C SER A 39 -20.39 -15.52 -12.68
N THR A 40 -21.31 -14.99 -13.48
CA THR A 40 -22.30 -13.99 -13.03
C THR A 40 -23.55 -14.63 -12.40
N THR A 41 -23.63 -15.96 -12.40
CA THR A 41 -24.80 -16.72 -11.94
C THR A 41 -24.58 -17.46 -10.62
N ASP A 42 -23.36 -17.42 -10.06
CA ASP A 42 -23.11 -17.98 -8.74
C ASP A 42 -23.60 -17.00 -7.66
N ALA A 43 -24.70 -17.36 -7.00
CA ALA A 43 -25.27 -16.56 -5.93
C ALA A 43 -24.54 -16.72 -4.58
N LYS A 44 -23.55 -17.61 -4.49
CA LYS A 44 -22.77 -17.85 -3.26
C LYS A 44 -21.44 -17.11 -3.29
N LEU A 45 -20.80 -17.03 -2.13
CA LEU A 45 -19.45 -16.48 -2.02
C LEU A 45 -18.45 -17.38 -2.78
N PRO A 46 -17.51 -16.80 -3.56
CA PRO A 46 -16.47 -17.57 -4.23
C PRO A 46 -15.64 -18.40 -3.25
N ASP A 47 -15.32 -19.65 -3.62
CA ASP A 47 -14.51 -20.55 -2.79
C ASP A 47 -13.05 -20.05 -2.71
N PRO A 48 -12.53 -19.67 -1.52
CA PRO A 48 -11.15 -19.23 -1.39
C PRO A 48 -10.16 -20.39 -1.59
N PHE A 49 -10.60 -21.65 -1.47
CA PHE A 49 -9.77 -22.85 -1.55
C PHE A 49 -9.84 -23.57 -2.91
N THR A 50 -10.28 -22.86 -3.96
CA THR A 50 -10.24 -23.33 -5.35
C THR A 50 -9.53 -22.29 -6.22
N PHE A 51 -8.50 -22.71 -6.94
CA PHE A 51 -7.85 -21.91 -7.98
C PHE A 51 -8.84 -21.59 -9.12
N LEU A 52 -8.53 -20.58 -9.92
CA LEU A 52 -9.40 -20.18 -11.04
C LEU A 52 -9.55 -21.25 -12.12
N ASN A 53 -8.61 -22.20 -12.19
CA ASN A 53 -8.67 -23.36 -13.08
C ASN A 53 -9.47 -24.55 -12.50
N GLY A 54 -10.09 -24.41 -11.32
CA GLY A 54 -10.87 -25.45 -10.64
C GLY A 54 -10.06 -26.36 -9.70
N THR A 55 -8.73 -26.22 -9.65
CA THR A 55 -7.89 -27.05 -8.78
C THR A 55 -8.08 -26.68 -7.30
N LYS A 56 -8.26 -27.68 -6.42
CA LYS A 56 -8.37 -27.45 -4.97
C LYS A 56 -7.03 -27.08 -4.35
N ILE A 57 -7.09 -26.19 -3.36
CA ILE A 57 -5.98 -25.82 -2.49
C ILE A 57 -6.01 -26.74 -1.28
N THR A 58 -4.97 -27.55 -1.14
CA THR A 58 -4.87 -28.58 -0.11
C THR A 58 -3.63 -28.42 0.78
N SER A 59 -2.76 -27.45 0.48
CA SER A 59 -1.51 -27.21 1.22
C SER A 59 -1.18 -25.72 1.36
N LYS A 60 -0.43 -25.39 2.41
CA LYS A 60 0.02 -24.01 2.68
C LYS A 60 0.91 -23.45 1.57
N SER A 61 1.67 -24.29 0.88
CA SER A 61 2.57 -23.87 -0.21
C SER A 61 1.82 -23.39 -1.46
N GLN A 62 0.55 -23.76 -1.64
CA GLN A 62 -0.31 -23.29 -2.72
C GLN A 62 -0.94 -21.90 -2.43
N TRP A 63 -1.02 -21.51 -1.16
CA TRP A 63 -1.71 -20.28 -0.75
C TRP A 63 -1.10 -18.99 -1.33
N PRO A 64 0.24 -18.82 -1.43
CA PRO A 64 0.82 -17.64 -2.06
C PRO A 64 0.32 -17.42 -3.49
N CYS A 65 0.20 -18.48 -4.29
CA CYS A 65 -0.35 -18.42 -5.64
C CYS A 65 -1.83 -18.03 -5.65
N ARG A 66 -2.62 -18.60 -4.75
CA ARG A 66 -4.04 -18.21 -4.63
C ARG A 66 -4.21 -16.76 -4.19
N GLN A 67 -3.38 -16.29 -3.28
CA GLN A 67 -3.38 -14.90 -2.84
C GLN A 67 -3.13 -13.95 -4.02
N GLN A 68 -2.21 -14.30 -4.93
CA GLN A 68 -1.93 -13.53 -6.14
C GLN A 68 -3.13 -13.53 -7.10
N GLU A 69 -3.78 -14.68 -7.33
CA GLU A 69 -5.01 -14.73 -8.13
C GLU A 69 -6.11 -13.83 -7.55
N ILE A 70 -6.38 -13.93 -6.24
CA ILE A 70 -7.39 -13.10 -5.58
C ILE A 70 -7.02 -11.62 -5.69
N SER A 71 -5.77 -11.25 -5.48
CA SER A 71 -5.31 -9.87 -5.64
C SER A 71 -5.54 -9.34 -7.05
N ALA A 72 -5.24 -10.13 -8.08
CA ALA A 72 -5.46 -9.75 -9.47
C ALA A 72 -6.95 -9.64 -9.82
N LEU A 73 -7.81 -10.51 -9.25
CA LEU A 73 -9.26 -10.39 -9.39
C LEU A 73 -9.79 -9.10 -8.77
N MET A 74 -9.40 -8.79 -7.54
CA MET A 74 -9.84 -7.57 -6.85
C MET A 74 -9.41 -6.32 -7.63
N GLN A 75 -8.18 -6.28 -8.16
CA GLN A 75 -7.71 -5.18 -8.99
C GLN A 75 -8.53 -5.05 -10.29
N LYS A 76 -8.74 -6.16 -11.01
CA LYS A 76 -9.47 -6.15 -12.29
C LYS A 76 -10.93 -5.75 -12.16
N TYR A 77 -11.61 -6.22 -11.11
CA TYR A 77 -13.07 -6.13 -11.00
C TYR A 77 -13.59 -5.09 -10.01
N GLU A 78 -12.75 -4.52 -9.13
CA GLU A 78 -13.23 -3.61 -8.09
C GLU A 78 -12.27 -2.45 -7.79
N LEU A 79 -11.00 -2.75 -7.48
CA LEU A 79 -10.08 -1.79 -6.86
C LEU A 79 -9.29 -0.95 -7.86
N GLY A 80 -9.20 -1.39 -9.11
CA GLY A 80 -8.27 -0.82 -10.10
C GLY A 80 -6.85 -1.33 -9.94
N ASP A 81 -5.96 -0.89 -10.84
CA ASP A 81 -4.58 -1.35 -10.87
C ASP A 81 -3.76 -0.78 -9.71
N LEU A 82 -3.07 -1.65 -8.96
CA LEU A 82 -2.05 -1.24 -8.01
C LEU A 82 -0.71 -1.06 -8.77
N PRO A 83 -0.17 0.17 -8.89
CA PRO A 83 1.08 0.38 -9.59
C PRO A 83 2.23 -0.40 -8.93
N PRO A 84 3.26 -0.80 -9.71
CA PRO A 84 4.44 -1.43 -9.14
C PRO A 84 5.18 -0.44 -8.23
N LYS A 85 6.21 -0.96 -7.54
CA LYS A 85 7.09 -0.13 -6.73
C LYS A 85 7.61 1.06 -7.56
N PRO A 86 7.51 2.31 -7.05
CA PRO A 86 7.99 3.49 -7.76
C PRO A 86 9.52 3.49 -7.90
N GLN A 87 10.03 4.21 -8.90
CA GLN A 87 11.45 4.32 -9.21
C GLN A 87 12.31 4.74 -8.02
N ARG A 88 11.84 5.68 -7.18
CA ARG A 88 12.59 6.14 -6.01
C ARG A 88 11.68 6.51 -4.85
N VAL A 89 12.12 6.12 -3.66
CA VAL A 89 11.54 6.55 -2.38
C VAL A 89 12.67 7.09 -1.50
N ALA A 90 12.50 8.30 -0.97
CA ALA A 90 13.40 8.87 0.02
C ALA A 90 12.59 9.34 1.23
N ALA A 91 13.17 9.22 2.42
CA ALA A 91 12.50 9.63 3.64
C ALA A 91 13.41 10.49 4.52
N SER A 92 12.81 11.43 5.23
CA SER A 92 13.46 12.18 6.31
C SER A 92 12.52 12.23 7.52
N PHE A 93 13.09 12.24 8.71
CA PHE A 93 12.35 12.33 9.96
C PHE A 93 12.86 13.50 10.78
N SER A 94 11.95 14.39 11.16
CA SER A 94 12.27 15.54 12.01
C SER A 94 11.02 16.02 12.75
N GLY A 95 11.18 16.46 14.00
CA GLY A 95 10.08 17.03 14.78
C GLY A 95 8.88 16.10 14.97
N GLY A 96 9.09 14.78 14.99
CA GLY A 96 8.00 13.80 15.10
C GLY A 96 7.23 13.55 13.80
N ALA A 97 7.67 14.11 12.67
CA ALA A 97 7.06 13.89 11.37
C ALA A 97 8.01 13.13 10.42
N LEU A 98 7.50 12.05 9.82
CA LEU A 98 8.14 11.33 8.74
C LEU A 98 7.66 11.91 7.41
N LYS A 99 8.58 12.47 6.62
CA LYS A 99 8.32 12.92 5.25
C LYS A 99 8.88 11.90 4.28
N VAL A 100 8.03 11.36 3.41
CA VAL A 100 8.37 10.37 2.38
C VAL A 100 8.15 10.99 1.01
N THR A 101 9.22 11.24 0.27
CA THR A 101 9.18 11.69 -1.11
C THR A 101 9.24 10.49 -2.05
N ILE A 102 8.23 10.38 -2.91
CA ILE A 102 8.06 9.31 -3.89
C ILE A 102 8.24 9.93 -5.28
N THR A 103 9.11 9.33 -6.09
CA THR A 103 9.38 9.76 -7.46
C THR A 103 9.13 8.59 -8.41
N ASP A 104 8.33 8.85 -9.44
CA ASP A 104 8.03 7.88 -10.48
C ASP A 104 7.62 8.59 -11.77
N GLY A 105 8.01 8.05 -12.93
CA GLY A 105 7.62 8.60 -14.24
C GLY A 105 7.98 10.09 -14.44
N GLY A 106 9.07 10.56 -13.83
CA GLY A 106 9.51 11.96 -13.89
C GLY A 106 8.74 12.93 -12.99
N LYS A 107 7.78 12.45 -12.19
CA LYS A 107 7.01 13.24 -11.23
C LYS A 107 7.40 12.89 -9.79
N SER A 108 7.11 13.79 -8.85
CA SER A 108 7.38 13.55 -7.43
C SER A 108 6.29 14.11 -6.53
N ILE A 109 5.95 13.35 -5.49
CA ILE A 109 5.04 13.75 -4.41
C ILE A 109 5.73 13.58 -3.06
N THR A 110 5.28 14.29 -2.04
CA THR A 110 5.76 14.09 -0.66
C THR A 110 4.57 13.85 0.27
N VAL A 111 4.58 12.69 0.92
CA VAL A 111 3.63 12.29 1.95
C VAL A 111 4.25 12.61 3.31
N SER A 112 3.48 13.22 4.21
CA SER A 112 3.91 13.47 5.59
C SER A 112 3.04 12.67 6.55
N ALA A 113 3.66 11.92 7.45
CA ALA A 113 2.98 11.17 8.50
C ALA A 113 3.51 11.61 9.87
N LYS A 114 2.59 11.90 10.80
CA LYS A 114 2.97 12.20 12.20
C LYS A 114 3.20 10.89 12.94
N ILE A 115 4.31 10.81 13.67
CA ILE A 115 4.62 9.70 14.57
C ILE A 115 4.45 10.16 16.01
N THR A 116 3.54 9.50 16.73
CA THR A 116 3.39 9.71 18.18
C THR A 116 4.06 8.54 18.91
N VAL A 117 5.13 8.86 19.63
CA VAL A 117 5.88 7.90 20.44
C VAL A 117 5.16 7.69 21.77
N PRO A 118 5.03 6.43 22.25
CA PRO A 118 4.38 6.16 23.53
C PRO A 118 5.22 6.67 24.71
N SER A 119 4.57 6.99 25.82
CA SER A 119 5.24 7.46 27.06
C SER A 119 5.90 6.34 27.88
N SER A 120 5.68 5.08 27.50
CA SER A 120 6.22 3.87 28.15
C SER A 120 6.72 2.87 27.11
N GLY A 121 7.38 1.81 27.57
CA GLY A 121 8.00 0.80 26.71
C GLY A 121 9.46 1.12 26.34
N LYS A 122 10.10 0.22 25.59
CA LYS A 122 11.50 0.35 25.17
C LYS A 122 11.58 0.49 23.65
N ALA A 123 12.32 1.49 23.19
CA ALA A 123 12.60 1.66 21.76
C ALA A 123 13.47 0.49 21.22
N PRO A 124 13.30 0.08 19.94
CA PRO A 124 12.29 0.54 19.00
C PRO A 124 10.88 0.08 19.39
N TYR A 125 9.91 0.97 19.23
CA TYR A 125 8.52 0.70 19.60
C TYR A 125 7.78 -0.05 18.48
N PRO A 126 6.89 -1.00 18.79
CA PRO A 126 5.87 -1.42 17.83
C PRO A 126 5.01 -0.21 17.45
N ALA A 127 4.47 -0.20 16.23
CA ALA A 127 3.68 0.90 15.73
C ALA A 127 2.42 0.44 14.98
N ILE A 128 1.36 1.23 15.11
CA ILE A 128 0.12 1.08 14.32
C ILE A 128 0.02 2.27 13.36
N ILE A 129 -0.17 1.97 12.06
CA ILE A 129 -0.54 3.00 11.08
C ILE A 129 -2.04 3.21 11.18
N VAL A 130 -2.44 4.44 11.49
CA VAL A 130 -3.85 4.84 11.63
C VAL A 130 -4.25 5.62 10.38
N ILE A 131 -5.34 5.22 9.74
CA ILE A 131 -5.81 5.76 8.46
C ILE A 131 -6.82 6.86 8.75
N GLY A 132 -6.45 8.12 8.56
CA GLY A 132 -7.29 9.30 8.88
C GLY A 132 -7.47 9.56 10.39
N GLY A 133 -7.27 8.54 11.22
CA GLY A 133 -7.40 8.60 12.67
C GLY A 133 -7.52 7.19 13.27
N SER A 134 -7.66 7.10 14.59
CA SER A 134 -7.96 5.84 15.28
C SER A 134 -9.24 5.98 16.11
N SER A 135 -10.12 5.00 16.01
CA SER A 135 -11.28 4.81 16.89
C SER A 135 -11.08 3.63 17.85
N LEU A 136 -9.84 3.13 17.95
CA LEU A 136 -9.46 2.02 18.81
C LEU A 136 -8.58 2.51 19.97
N PRO A 137 -8.70 1.90 21.17
CA PRO A 137 -7.76 2.13 22.26
C PRO A 137 -6.39 1.59 21.87
N ILE A 138 -5.39 2.47 21.76
CA ILE A 138 -4.02 2.08 21.43
C ILE A 138 -3.31 1.61 22.70
N PRO A 139 -2.75 0.39 22.74
CA PRO A 139 -2.06 -0.11 23.93
C PRO A 139 -0.87 0.76 24.35
N ALA A 140 -0.59 0.81 25.65
CA ALA A 140 0.63 1.43 26.15
C ALA A 140 1.88 0.78 25.53
N GLY A 141 2.92 1.58 25.26
CA GLY A 141 4.13 1.09 24.60
C GLY A 141 4.03 0.90 23.09
N VAL A 142 2.89 1.23 22.46
CA VAL A 142 2.71 1.19 21.00
C VAL A 142 2.67 2.60 20.42
N ALA A 143 3.52 2.88 19.43
CA ALA A 143 3.51 4.14 18.69
C ALA A 143 2.35 4.20 17.69
N THR A 144 1.93 5.41 17.32
CA THR A 144 0.97 5.61 16.22
C THR A 144 1.63 6.39 15.09
N ILE A 145 1.32 5.99 13.85
CA ILE A 145 1.74 6.65 12.62
C ILE A 145 0.46 7.11 11.92
N SER A 146 0.18 8.41 11.95
CA SER A 146 -1.01 8.97 11.32
C SER A 146 -0.80 9.16 9.83
N PHE A 147 -1.55 8.40 9.03
CA PHE A 147 -1.56 8.48 7.58
C PHE A 147 -2.78 9.28 7.10
N GLU A 148 -2.52 10.40 6.44
CA GLU A 148 -3.52 11.34 5.91
C GLU A 148 -4.10 10.83 4.58
N ASN A 149 -5.00 9.84 4.64
CA ASN A 149 -5.55 9.21 3.44
C ASN A 149 -6.34 10.17 2.56
N ASP A 150 -7.04 11.16 3.12
CA ASP A 150 -7.79 12.16 2.34
C ASP A 150 -6.89 12.98 1.40
N LYS A 151 -5.62 13.20 1.77
CA LYS A 151 -4.63 13.87 0.91
C LYS A 151 -4.05 12.92 -0.13
N MET A 152 -3.95 11.63 0.20
CA MET A 152 -3.45 10.63 -0.74
C MET A 152 -4.45 10.40 -1.88
N ALA A 153 -5.71 10.17 -1.53
CA ALA A 153 -6.82 9.97 -2.44
C ALA A 153 -8.10 10.52 -1.79
N ALA A 154 -8.69 11.55 -2.41
CA ALA A 154 -9.82 12.26 -1.84
C ALA A 154 -11.11 11.43 -1.89
N GLN A 155 -11.89 11.49 -0.81
CA GLN A 155 -13.13 10.71 -0.61
C GLN A 155 -14.33 11.57 -0.19
N SER A 156 -14.34 12.85 -0.55
CA SER A 156 -15.39 13.78 -0.10
C SER A 156 -16.75 13.53 -0.76
N ASN A 157 -16.77 13.10 -2.02
CA ASN A 157 -17.96 12.76 -2.81
C ASN A 157 -17.53 12.13 -4.15
N SER A 158 -18.49 11.74 -5.01
CA SER A 158 -18.18 11.16 -6.32
C SER A 158 -17.33 12.05 -7.23
N ALA A 159 -17.44 13.38 -7.12
CA ALA A 159 -16.64 14.31 -7.91
C ALA A 159 -15.17 14.40 -7.46
N SER A 160 -14.79 13.83 -6.31
CA SER A 160 -13.40 13.78 -5.86
C SER A 160 -12.58 12.67 -6.51
N HIS A 161 -13.19 11.85 -7.37
CA HIS A 161 -12.50 10.81 -8.12
C HIS A 161 -11.25 11.36 -8.84
N GLY A 162 -10.15 10.60 -8.78
CA GLY A 162 -8.92 10.99 -9.46
C GLY A 162 -8.21 12.21 -8.84
N THR A 163 -8.51 12.56 -7.58
CA THR A 163 -7.92 13.72 -6.88
C THR A 163 -7.11 13.30 -5.66
N GLY A 164 -5.90 13.86 -5.50
CA GLY A 164 -4.99 13.57 -4.39
C GLY A 164 -3.57 13.22 -4.87
N LEU A 165 -2.64 13.10 -3.93
CA LEU A 165 -1.22 12.88 -4.23
C LEU A 165 -0.96 11.65 -5.11
N PHE A 166 -1.72 10.56 -4.92
CA PHE A 166 -1.60 9.37 -5.77
C PHE A 166 -1.86 9.71 -7.25
N PHE A 167 -2.91 10.49 -7.51
CA PHE A 167 -3.32 10.88 -8.86
C PHE A 167 -2.47 12.01 -9.43
N ASP A 168 -1.84 12.83 -8.59
CA ASP A 168 -0.81 13.78 -9.04
C ASP A 168 0.38 13.04 -9.63
N LEU A 169 0.77 11.92 -9.00
CA LEU A 169 1.86 11.06 -9.47
C LEU A 169 1.46 10.26 -10.71
N TYR A 170 0.36 9.50 -10.65
CA TYR A 170 0.01 8.53 -11.69
C TYR A 170 -0.98 9.03 -12.75
N GLY A 171 -1.66 10.16 -12.51
CA GLY A 171 -2.68 10.72 -13.39
C GLY A 171 -4.12 10.39 -12.95
N LYS A 172 -5.08 11.22 -13.40
CA LYS A 172 -6.50 11.14 -12.99
C LYS A 172 -7.26 9.94 -13.55
N THR A 173 -6.73 9.32 -14.61
CA THR A 173 -7.37 8.24 -15.36
C THR A 173 -6.74 6.87 -15.11
N VAL A 174 -5.86 6.75 -14.11
CA VAL A 174 -5.43 5.43 -13.65
C VAL A 174 -6.67 4.67 -13.21
N THR A 175 -6.91 3.56 -13.87
CA THR A 175 -8.19 2.88 -13.94
C THR A 175 -8.59 2.30 -12.59
N GLY A 176 -9.64 2.87 -11.98
CA GLY A 176 -10.69 2.08 -11.35
C GLY A 176 -11.62 1.63 -12.49
N HIS A 177 -11.59 0.34 -12.85
CA HIS A 177 -12.42 -0.20 -13.93
C HIS A 177 -13.89 -0.22 -13.52
N TYR A 178 -14.62 0.86 -13.78
CA TYR A 178 -16.09 0.86 -13.71
C TYR A 178 -16.64 0.27 -15.02
N HIS A 179 -17.20 -0.93 -14.93
CA HIS A 179 -18.16 -1.41 -15.93
C HIS A 179 -19.45 -0.62 -15.75
N GLU A 180 -19.64 0.45 -16.53
CA GLU A 180 -20.93 1.07 -16.72
C GLU A 180 -21.76 0.13 -17.62
N THR A 181 -22.51 -0.79 -17.01
CA THR A 181 -23.59 -1.49 -17.72
C THR A 181 -24.69 -0.47 -17.98
N ARG A 182 -24.80 -0.05 -19.25
CA ARG A 182 -26.05 0.49 -19.80
C ARG A 182 -27.19 -0.51 -19.65
#